data_AF-A0A2U3WVR6-F1
#
_entry.id   AF-A0A2U3WVR6-F1
#
_cell.length_a   1.000
_cell.length_b   1.000
_cell.length_c   1.000
_cell.angle_alpha   90.00
_cell.angle_beta   90.00
_cell.angle_gamma   90.00
#
_symmetry.space_group_name_H-M   'P 1'
#
loop_
_entity.id
_entity.type
_entity.pdbx_description
1 polymer ?
#
loop_
_entity_poly.entity_id
_entity_poly.type
_entity_poly.pdbx_seq_one_letter_code
_entity_poly.pdbx_strand_id
1 'polypeptide(L)'
;MGLLLPLVLCTLAACCRARSVPVPPPPLSVLPRGCNDSDVLTVAGFALQDINRDRKDGYVLRLNRVSDVREHRQVDMGSLFYLTLDVLETDCHVLTRKEWKDCEMKPLHRSVYGQCKAIFYVNMPARVLYLPAYNCTLRPVSQRKIHGMCPDCPGTIDLSDPKVLEAALESLAKYNSESTSKQYSLVQVIQTSSQWVVGPSYFVEYLIKESPCTKSQASSCALQPHDSEPVGLCKGSVTQGEIEKFVSVTCDFFEPQVPAPGGEDPAVNQGPAHLPGLEESQQKIVNPTPKLPPKAVPKGSVQYLPKLDDEKKPEDAEENSPVEAFPVKLDLTTNPQGESLDVSFLFLGPVEKKLVVLPFPKETQCSAECPGPAQQDNPLILPP
;
A
#
# COMPACT_ATOMS: atom_id res chain seq x y z
N MET A 1 57.40 3.71 66.61
CA MET A 1 56.54 4.45 65.67
C MET A 1 56.70 3.92 64.23
N GLY A 2 56.48 2.60 64.00
CA GLY A 2 56.84 1.98 62.70
C GLY A 2 55.80 1.04 62.09
N LEU A 3 54.64 0.84 62.73
CA LEU A 3 53.60 -0.09 62.23
C LEU A 3 52.25 0.57 61.90
N LEU A 4 52.07 1.86 62.20
CA LEU A 4 50.80 2.55 61.94
C LEU A 4 50.68 3.06 60.50
N LEU A 5 51.81 3.32 59.82
CA LEU A 5 51.82 3.82 58.45
C LEU A 5 51.32 2.81 57.40
N PRO A 6 51.71 1.51 57.40
CA PRO A 6 51.24 0.56 56.38
C PRO A 6 49.76 0.18 56.56
N LEU A 7 49.24 0.25 57.79
CA LEU A 7 47.83 -0.06 58.08
C LEU A 7 46.87 1.03 57.56
N VAL A 8 47.28 2.30 57.58
CA VAL A 8 46.49 3.42 57.02
C VAL A 8 46.49 3.40 55.48
N LEU A 9 47.58 2.96 54.85
CA LEU A 9 47.64 2.80 53.40
C LEU A 9 46.76 1.65 52.88
N CYS A 10 46.63 0.55 53.64
CA CYS A 10 45.75 -0.57 53.25
C CYS A 10 44.25 -0.23 53.37
N THR A 11 43.85 0.62 54.33
CA THR A 11 42.45 1.04 54.47
C THR A 11 42.02 2.05 53.41
N LEU A 12 42.93 2.90 52.93
CA LEU A 12 42.66 3.81 51.82
C LEU A 12 42.47 3.08 50.48
N ALA A 13 43.21 1.99 50.23
CA ALA A 13 43.05 1.18 49.01
C ALA A 13 41.72 0.39 48.96
N ALA A 14 41.17 0.00 50.11
CA ALA A 14 39.90 -0.74 50.20
C ALA A 14 38.64 0.13 50.00
N CYS A 15 38.76 1.46 50.15
CA CYS A 15 37.66 2.41 49.97
C CYS A 15 37.53 2.95 48.53
N CYS A 16 38.52 2.69 47.66
CA CYS A 16 38.44 3.02 46.25
C CYS A 16 37.63 1.96 45.48
N ARG A 17 36.34 1.84 45.78
CA ARG A 17 35.43 1.25 44.79
C ARG A 17 35.34 2.22 43.63
N ALA A 18 36.03 1.91 42.54
CA ALA A 18 35.76 2.49 41.24
C ALA A 18 34.30 2.17 40.89
N ARG A 19 33.39 3.08 41.20
CA ARG A 19 32.09 3.12 40.53
C ARG A 19 32.42 3.55 39.12
N SER A 20 32.43 2.61 38.19
CA SER A 20 32.25 2.95 36.77
C SER A 20 31.01 3.82 36.71
N VAL A 21 31.17 5.06 36.22
CA VAL A 21 30.03 5.87 35.79
C VAL A 21 29.17 4.96 34.90
N PRO A 22 27.84 4.90 35.08
CA PRO A 22 26.99 4.18 34.15
C PRO A 22 27.32 4.72 32.77
N VAL A 23 27.96 3.89 31.94
CA VAL A 23 28.15 4.21 30.53
C VAL A 23 26.73 4.46 30.02
N PRO A 24 26.43 5.67 29.50
CA PRO A 24 25.13 5.90 28.90
C PRO A 24 24.87 4.76 27.92
N PRO A 25 23.68 4.14 27.89
CA PRO A 25 23.39 3.13 26.88
C PRO A 25 23.82 3.71 25.52
N PRO A 26 24.54 2.93 24.69
CA PRO A 26 24.97 3.43 23.40
C PRO A 26 23.76 4.04 22.69
N PRO A 27 23.90 5.22 22.06
CA PRO A 27 22.77 5.88 21.44
C PRO A 27 22.06 4.87 20.54
N LEU A 28 20.73 4.80 20.67
CA LEU A 28 19.84 4.02 19.78
C LEU A 28 20.19 4.42 18.35
N SER A 29 21.04 3.64 17.69
CA SER A 29 21.67 4.06 16.45
C SER A 29 20.78 3.61 15.30
N VAL A 30 20.20 4.62 14.66
CA VAL A 30 19.55 4.50 13.37
C VAL A 30 20.66 4.63 12.33
N LEU A 31 20.92 3.54 11.59
CA LEU A 31 22.01 3.46 10.63
C LEU A 31 21.50 3.78 9.22
N PRO A 32 22.15 4.68 8.47
CA PRO A 32 21.88 4.80 7.04
C PRO A 32 22.23 3.49 6.32
N ARG A 33 21.45 3.13 5.30
CA ARG A 33 21.72 1.99 4.41
C ARG A 33 21.78 2.46 2.96
N GLY A 34 22.33 1.63 2.07
CA GLY A 34 22.33 1.89 0.63
C GLY A 34 20.95 1.61 0.04
N CYS A 35 20.42 2.54 -0.76
CA CYS A 35 19.08 2.39 -1.34
C CYS A 35 19.01 1.30 -2.42
N ASN A 36 20.17 0.88 -2.96
CA ASN A 36 20.28 -0.18 -3.96
C ASN A 36 20.72 -1.53 -3.38
N ASP A 37 20.81 -1.66 -2.05
CA ASP A 37 21.16 -2.93 -1.42
C ASP A 37 20.04 -3.96 -1.61
N SER A 38 20.41 -5.21 -1.89
CA SER A 38 19.43 -6.26 -2.22
C SER A 38 18.46 -6.57 -1.08
N ASP A 39 18.91 -6.51 0.18
CA ASP A 39 18.07 -6.67 1.37
C ASP A 39 17.09 -5.49 1.50
N VAL A 40 17.56 -4.26 1.27
CA VAL A 40 16.72 -3.05 1.29
C VAL A 40 15.61 -3.11 0.25
N LEU A 41 15.94 -3.46 -1.01
CA LEU A 41 14.94 -3.59 -2.08
C LEU A 41 13.91 -4.68 -1.77
N THR A 42 14.35 -5.78 -1.15
CA THR A 42 13.45 -6.86 -0.70
C THR A 42 12.49 -6.38 0.38
N VAL A 43 13.01 -5.67 1.39
CA VAL A 43 12.21 -5.09 2.47
C VAL A 43 11.22 -4.04 1.95
N ALA A 44 11.66 -3.17 1.04
CA ALA A 44 10.77 -2.20 0.37
C ALA A 44 9.65 -2.89 -0.42
N GLY A 45 9.96 -3.99 -1.11
CA GLY A 45 8.98 -4.80 -1.82
C GLY A 45 7.91 -5.39 -0.89
N PHE A 46 8.31 -5.94 0.26
CA PHE A 46 7.37 -6.45 1.27
C PHE A 46 6.52 -5.34 1.90
N ALA A 47 7.14 -4.21 2.26
CA ALA A 47 6.42 -3.06 2.79
C ALA A 47 5.35 -2.57 1.81
N LEU A 48 5.70 -2.42 0.53
CA LEU A 48 4.75 -1.98 -0.49
C LEU A 48 3.64 -3.01 -0.74
N GLN A 49 3.96 -4.31 -0.69
CA GLN A 49 2.95 -5.37 -0.80
C GLN A 49 1.94 -5.29 0.36
N ASP A 50 2.40 -5.10 1.59
CA ASP A 50 1.52 -4.97 2.75
C ASP A 50 0.71 -3.66 2.72
N ILE A 51 1.29 -2.54 2.25
CA ILE A 51 0.56 -1.30 1.99
C ILE A 51 -0.60 -1.56 1.02
N ASN A 52 -0.33 -2.21 -0.12
CA ASN A 52 -1.36 -2.48 -1.12
C ASN A 52 -2.44 -3.46 -0.63
N ARG A 53 -2.09 -4.39 0.27
CA ARG A 53 -3.05 -5.32 0.90
C ARG A 53 -3.97 -4.62 1.89
N ASP A 54 -3.45 -3.68 2.67
CA ASP A 54 -4.21 -2.93 3.66
C ASP A 54 -5.26 -2.01 3.03
N ARG A 55 -4.95 -1.46 1.84
CA ARG A 55 -5.84 -0.55 1.12
C ARG A 55 -7.13 -1.20 0.65
N LYS A 56 -8.21 -0.42 0.71
CA LYS A 56 -9.56 -0.78 0.24
C LYS A 56 -10.06 0.04 -0.95
N ASP A 57 -9.33 1.11 -1.30
CA ASP A 57 -9.68 2.02 -2.38
C ASP A 57 -8.44 2.49 -3.17
N GLY A 58 -8.68 2.88 -4.42
CA GLY A 58 -7.69 3.35 -5.39
C GLY A 58 -6.91 2.23 -6.08
N TYR A 59 -5.76 2.57 -6.66
CA TYR A 59 -4.97 1.65 -7.49
C TYR A 59 -3.76 1.09 -6.76
N VAL A 60 -3.33 -0.11 -7.14
CA VAL A 60 -2.13 -0.78 -6.62
C VAL A 60 -0.90 0.10 -6.92
N LEU A 61 -0.06 0.32 -5.91
CA LEU A 61 1.19 1.06 -6.03
C LEU A 61 2.33 0.13 -6.41
N ARG A 62 3.21 0.63 -7.27
CA ARG A 62 4.45 0.00 -7.69
C ARG A 62 5.64 0.83 -7.22
N LEU A 63 6.70 0.15 -6.78
CA LEU A 63 7.93 0.79 -6.33
C LEU A 63 8.65 1.37 -7.55
N ASN A 64 8.97 2.66 -7.53
CA ASN A 64 9.84 3.27 -8.53
C ASN A 64 11.31 3.22 -8.07
N ARG A 65 11.58 3.75 -6.87
CA ARG A 65 12.88 3.68 -6.18
C ARG A 65 12.72 3.78 -4.67
N VAL A 66 13.77 3.39 -3.96
CA VAL A 66 13.94 3.73 -2.53
C VAL A 66 14.67 5.06 -2.46
N SER A 67 14.08 6.05 -1.79
CA SER A 67 14.57 7.43 -1.75
C SER A 67 15.47 7.68 -0.56
N ASP A 68 15.11 7.12 0.60
CA ASP A 68 15.97 7.03 1.78
C ASP A 68 15.61 5.75 2.55
N VAL A 69 16.59 5.21 3.29
CA VAL A 69 16.38 4.06 4.15
C VAL A 69 17.24 4.15 5.41
N ARG A 70 16.62 3.84 6.53
CA ARG A 70 17.28 3.72 7.83
C ARG A 70 16.99 2.40 8.50
N GLU A 71 18.04 1.77 9.00
CA GLU A 71 17.92 0.55 9.78
C GLU A 71 18.14 0.85 11.26
N HIS A 72 17.14 0.55 12.09
CA HIS A 72 17.27 0.54 13.53
C HIS A 72 17.29 -0.90 14.04
N ARG A 73 18.49 -1.38 14.40
CA ARG A 73 18.68 -2.72 14.93
C ARG A 73 18.13 -2.84 16.35
N GLN A 74 17.29 -3.84 16.54
CA GLN A 74 16.69 -4.19 17.82
C GLN A 74 17.51 -5.33 18.44
N VAL A 75 17.98 -5.15 19.67
CA VAL A 75 18.80 -6.15 20.38
C VAL A 75 18.05 -7.49 20.43
N ASP A 76 18.60 -8.51 19.79
CA ASP A 76 18.05 -9.88 19.66
C ASP A 76 16.60 -9.97 19.12
N MET A 77 16.12 -8.91 18.47
CA MET A 77 14.76 -8.81 17.95
C MET A 77 14.72 -8.44 16.47
N GLY A 78 15.83 -8.49 15.74
CA GLY A 78 15.86 -8.15 14.32
C GLY A 78 16.01 -6.65 14.07
N SER A 79 15.41 -6.12 13.03
CA SER A 79 15.60 -4.72 12.59
C SER A 79 14.28 -4.06 12.24
N LEU A 80 14.20 -2.76 12.51
CA LEU A 80 13.10 -1.90 12.12
C LEU A 80 13.61 -0.91 11.08
N PHE A 81 13.01 -0.92 9.90
CA PHE A 81 13.36 -0.10 8.76
C PHE A 81 12.44 1.11 8.67
N TYR A 82 13.02 2.30 8.56
CA TYR A 82 12.30 3.51 8.18
C TYR A 82 12.59 3.75 6.70
N LEU A 83 11.56 3.57 5.88
CA LEU A 83 11.66 3.59 4.43
C LEU A 83 10.97 4.84 3.90
N THR A 84 11.64 5.54 3.00
CA THR A 84 11.04 6.54 2.12
C THR A 84 11.05 5.97 0.71
N LEU A 85 9.88 5.73 0.12
CA LEU A 85 9.69 5.05 -1.15
C LEU A 85 9.03 5.99 -2.15
N ASP A 86 9.62 6.14 -3.33
CA ASP A 86 8.94 6.78 -4.45
C ASP A 86 8.11 5.73 -5.18
N VAL A 87 6.82 6.02 -5.38
CA VAL A 87 5.82 5.06 -5.87
C VAL A 87 5.03 5.60 -7.05
N LEU A 88 4.52 4.68 -7.86
CA LEU A 88 3.67 4.95 -9.03
C LEU A 88 2.38 4.15 -8.93
N GLU A 89 1.24 4.74 -9.29
CA GLU A 89 0.01 3.98 -9.48
C GLU A 89 0.07 3.11 -10.74
N THR A 90 -0.49 1.90 -10.62
CA THR A 90 -0.68 0.95 -11.71
C THR A 90 -2.12 0.97 -12.23
N ASP A 91 -2.41 0.21 -13.27
CA ASP A 91 -3.75 0.08 -13.85
C ASP A 91 -4.66 -0.95 -13.13
N CYS A 92 -4.18 -1.58 -12.06
CA CYS A 92 -4.94 -2.49 -11.21
C CYS A 92 -5.60 -1.76 -10.04
N HIS A 93 -6.89 -2.00 -9.82
CA HIS A 93 -7.56 -1.56 -8.59
C HIS A 93 -7.16 -2.45 -7.40
N VAL A 94 -7.00 -1.89 -6.19
CA VAL A 94 -6.56 -2.66 -5.00
C VAL A 94 -7.47 -3.84 -4.65
N LEU A 95 -8.76 -3.75 -5.00
CA LEU A 95 -9.74 -4.83 -4.78
C LEU A 95 -9.51 -6.05 -5.69
N THR A 96 -8.73 -5.92 -6.77
CA THR A 96 -8.33 -7.08 -7.60
C THR A 96 -7.36 -8.01 -6.88
N ARG A 97 -6.70 -7.53 -5.81
CA ARG A 97 -5.69 -8.27 -5.02
C ARG A 97 -4.50 -8.81 -5.82
N LYS A 98 -4.31 -8.35 -7.07
CA LYS A 98 -3.12 -8.65 -7.87
C LYS A 98 -1.87 -8.11 -7.19
N GLU A 99 -0.76 -8.83 -7.35
CA GLU A 99 0.54 -8.33 -6.91
C GLU A 99 0.96 -7.16 -7.80
N TRP A 100 1.68 -6.20 -7.22
CA TRP A 100 2.11 -4.99 -7.94
C TRP A 100 3.03 -5.28 -9.14
N LYS A 101 3.63 -6.47 -9.22
CA LYS A 101 4.46 -6.94 -10.34
C LYS A 101 3.62 -7.37 -11.54
N ASP A 102 2.40 -7.84 -11.30
CA ASP A 102 1.45 -8.31 -12.33
C ASP A 102 0.57 -7.17 -12.86
N CYS A 103 0.83 -5.95 -12.40
CA CYS A 103 0.09 -4.74 -12.73
C CYS A 103 0.94 -3.83 -13.60
N GLU A 104 0.33 -3.35 -14.67
CA GLU A 104 1.00 -2.53 -15.66
C GLU A 104 1.05 -1.07 -15.19
N MET A 105 2.10 -0.38 -15.60
CA MET A 105 2.23 1.04 -15.28
C MET A 105 1.23 1.85 -16.12
N LYS A 106 0.60 2.85 -15.50
CA LYS A 106 -0.23 3.78 -16.26
C LYS A 106 0.64 4.55 -17.27
N PRO A 107 0.12 4.85 -18.47
CA PRO A 107 0.82 5.70 -19.41
C PRO A 107 1.03 7.09 -18.82
N LEU A 108 2.11 7.76 -19.22
CA LEU A 108 2.59 9.01 -18.62
C LEU A 108 1.49 10.07 -18.42
N HIS A 109 0.59 10.27 -19.39
CA HIS A 109 -0.48 11.27 -19.34
C HIS A 109 -1.55 10.99 -18.26
N ARG A 110 -1.62 9.74 -17.75
CA ARG A 110 -2.51 9.28 -16.68
C ARG A 110 -1.77 8.87 -15.41
N SER A 111 -0.45 9.07 -15.35
CA SER A 111 0.35 8.65 -14.21
C SER A 111 -0.01 9.44 -12.95
N VAL A 112 -0.06 8.72 -11.84
CA VAL A 112 -0.16 9.26 -10.49
C VAL A 112 1.06 8.75 -9.75
N TYR A 113 1.79 9.65 -9.11
CA TYR A 113 3.08 9.37 -8.49
C TYR A 113 3.16 10.04 -7.14
N GLY A 114 4.09 9.61 -6.31
CA GLY A 114 4.35 10.29 -5.06
C GLY A 114 5.27 9.50 -4.16
N GLN A 115 5.15 9.76 -2.86
CA GLN A 115 6.07 9.23 -1.88
C GLN A 115 5.31 8.55 -0.73
N CYS A 116 5.80 7.41 -0.30
CA CYS A 116 5.35 6.68 0.86
C CYS A 116 6.46 6.65 1.91
N LYS A 117 6.11 6.95 3.16
CA LYS A 117 6.93 6.59 4.32
C LYS A 117 6.36 5.31 4.92
N ALA A 118 7.24 4.40 5.34
CA ALA A 118 6.85 3.16 5.97
C ALA A 118 7.80 2.80 7.10
N ILE A 119 7.25 2.26 8.18
CA ILE A 119 8.00 1.65 9.27
C ILE A 119 7.78 0.15 9.15
N PHE A 120 8.84 -0.61 8.85
CA PHE A 120 8.74 -2.04 8.55
C PHE A 120 9.65 -2.86 9.45
N TYR A 121 9.08 -3.84 10.14
CA TYR A 121 9.78 -4.70 11.08
C TYR A 121 10.13 -6.04 10.43
N VAL A 122 11.40 -6.45 10.61
CA VAL A 122 11.95 -7.69 10.07
C VAL A 122 12.69 -8.44 11.17
N ASN A 123 12.31 -9.69 11.40
CA ASN A 123 13.06 -10.64 12.22
C ASN A 123 13.22 -11.94 11.44
N MET A 124 14.34 -12.04 10.72
CA MET A 124 14.64 -13.18 9.86
C MET A 124 14.73 -14.52 10.62
N PRO A 125 15.43 -14.62 11.77
CA PRO A 125 15.45 -15.87 12.55
C PRO A 125 14.06 -16.37 12.95
N ALA A 126 13.17 -15.45 13.32
CA ALA A 126 11.79 -15.79 13.68
C ALA A 126 10.82 -15.84 12.48
N ARG A 127 11.29 -15.53 11.27
CA ARG A 127 10.48 -15.40 10.03
C ARG A 127 9.30 -14.43 10.18
N VAL A 128 9.50 -13.33 10.91
CA VAL A 128 8.49 -12.31 11.14
C VAL A 128 8.76 -11.12 10.22
N LEU A 129 7.73 -10.75 9.45
CA LEU A 129 7.64 -9.50 8.69
C LEU A 129 6.37 -8.80 9.11
N TYR A 130 6.45 -7.51 9.43
CA TYR A 130 5.31 -6.75 9.92
C TYR A 130 5.43 -5.28 9.53
N LEU A 131 4.32 -4.69 9.09
CA LEU A 131 4.19 -3.27 8.79
C LEU A 131 3.42 -2.56 9.92
N PRO A 132 4.10 -2.02 10.95
CA PRO A 132 3.46 -1.22 11.99
C PRO A 132 2.66 -0.03 11.47
N ALA A 133 3.26 0.74 10.55
CA ALA A 133 2.68 1.99 10.08
C ALA A 133 3.22 2.41 8.72
N TYR A 134 2.38 3.11 7.95
CA TYR A 134 2.76 3.73 6.69
C TYR A 134 1.93 4.98 6.44
N ASN A 135 2.42 5.87 5.59
CA ASN A 135 1.62 6.97 5.06
C ASN A 135 2.13 7.31 3.66
N CYS A 136 1.22 7.58 2.73
CA CYS A 136 1.57 7.89 1.35
C CYS A 136 0.87 9.17 0.89
N THR A 137 1.62 10.02 0.18
CA THR A 137 1.10 11.22 -0.48
C THR A 137 1.29 11.08 -1.97
N LEU A 138 0.20 11.11 -2.73
CA LEU A 138 0.19 10.93 -4.18
C LEU A 138 -0.37 12.17 -4.89
N ARG A 139 0.12 12.42 -6.10
CA ARG A 139 -0.39 13.47 -7.00
C ARG A 139 -0.48 12.96 -8.44
N PRO A 140 -1.50 13.35 -9.19
CA PRO A 140 -1.52 13.15 -10.62
C PRO A 140 -0.47 14.04 -11.32
N VAL A 141 0.05 13.56 -12.44
CA VAL A 141 0.96 14.33 -13.30
C VAL A 141 0.30 15.65 -13.75
N SER A 142 1.12 16.69 -13.93
CA SER A 142 0.65 17.99 -14.41
C SER A 142 0.13 17.88 -15.84
N GLN A 143 -1.18 18.06 -16.02
CA GLN A 143 -1.81 18.01 -17.34
C GLN A 143 -1.29 19.11 -18.27
N ARG A 144 -0.82 20.25 -17.74
CA ARG A 144 -0.17 21.30 -18.53
C ARG A 144 1.16 20.82 -19.12
N LYS A 145 1.99 20.15 -18.31
CA LYS A 145 3.26 19.57 -18.77
C LYS A 145 3.02 18.45 -19.79
N ILE A 146 2.01 17.63 -19.55
CA ILE A 146 1.57 16.60 -20.49
C ILE A 146 1.09 17.23 -21.80
N HIS A 147 0.21 18.22 -21.77
CA HIS A 147 -0.32 18.86 -22.97
C HIS A 147 0.79 19.56 -23.79
N GLY A 148 1.79 20.15 -23.13
CA GLY A 148 2.95 20.73 -23.81
C GLY A 148 3.82 19.69 -24.55
N MET A 149 3.78 18.42 -24.13
CA MET A 149 4.56 17.33 -24.72
C MET A 149 3.72 16.44 -25.67
N CYS A 150 2.45 16.26 -25.36
CA CYS A 150 1.48 15.45 -26.08
C CYS A 150 0.11 16.17 -26.06
N PRO A 151 -0.13 17.10 -26.99
CA PRO A 151 -1.38 17.85 -27.06
C PRO A 151 -2.61 16.98 -27.28
N ASP A 152 -2.43 15.88 -28.01
CA ASP A 152 -3.49 14.95 -28.38
C ASP A 152 -3.74 13.86 -27.32
N CYS A 153 -2.95 13.78 -26.25
CA CYS A 153 -3.15 12.75 -25.22
C CYS A 153 -4.47 12.95 -24.46
N PRO A 154 -5.16 11.87 -24.04
CA PRO A 154 -6.35 12.00 -23.21
C PRO A 154 -6.11 12.82 -21.95
N GLY A 155 -6.92 13.85 -21.73
CA GLY A 155 -6.88 14.70 -20.55
C GLY A 155 -7.84 14.22 -19.47
N THR A 156 -7.48 14.37 -18.19
CA THR A 156 -8.42 14.11 -17.08
C THR A 156 -9.57 15.13 -17.12
N ILE A 157 -10.81 14.67 -17.01
CA ILE A 157 -12.01 15.51 -16.91
C ILE A 157 -12.68 15.36 -15.55
N ASP A 158 -13.50 16.33 -15.16
CA ASP A 158 -14.24 16.28 -13.90
C ASP A 158 -15.24 15.11 -13.89
N LEU A 159 -15.32 14.41 -12.76
CA LEU A 159 -16.32 13.37 -12.50
C LEU A 159 -17.74 13.93 -12.52
N SER A 160 -17.91 15.24 -12.32
CA SER A 160 -19.20 15.94 -12.36
C SER A 160 -19.75 16.18 -13.77
N ASP A 161 -18.96 15.97 -14.83
CA ASP A 161 -19.44 16.12 -16.22
C ASP A 161 -20.56 15.09 -16.50
N PRO A 162 -21.77 15.51 -16.91
CA PRO A 162 -22.87 14.58 -17.17
C PRO A 162 -22.53 13.51 -18.22
N LYS A 163 -21.63 13.79 -19.15
CA LYS A 163 -21.20 12.84 -20.18
C LYS A 163 -20.35 11.69 -19.62
N VAL A 164 -19.72 11.88 -18.46
CA VAL A 164 -19.02 10.81 -17.75
C VAL A 164 -20.02 9.75 -17.29
N LEU A 165 -21.10 10.19 -16.65
CA LEU A 165 -22.13 9.29 -16.14
C LEU A 165 -22.85 8.60 -17.30
N GLU A 166 -23.16 9.34 -18.38
CA GLU A 166 -23.71 8.77 -19.61
C GLU A 166 -22.80 7.67 -20.18
N ALA A 167 -21.51 7.96 -20.34
CA ALA A 167 -20.56 6.98 -20.87
C ALA A 167 -20.46 5.72 -19.99
N ALA A 168 -20.47 5.86 -18.66
CA ALA A 168 -20.45 4.74 -17.72
C ALA A 168 -21.72 3.89 -17.80
N LEU A 169 -22.90 4.53 -17.87
CA LEU A 169 -24.17 3.83 -17.97
C LEU A 169 -24.33 3.12 -19.32
N GLU A 170 -23.90 3.74 -20.41
CA GLU A 170 -23.98 3.14 -21.75
C GLU A 170 -23.02 1.96 -21.93
N SER A 171 -21.77 2.11 -21.49
CA SER A 171 -20.81 1.01 -21.53
C SER A 171 -21.24 -0.16 -20.63
N LEU A 172 -21.82 0.12 -19.45
CA LEU A 172 -22.40 -0.91 -18.60
C LEU A 172 -23.65 -1.57 -19.23
N ALA A 173 -24.51 -0.78 -19.89
CA ALA A 173 -25.68 -1.31 -20.59
C ALA A 173 -25.26 -2.26 -21.73
N LYS A 174 -24.20 -1.92 -22.49
CA LYS A 174 -23.61 -2.80 -23.49
C LYS A 174 -23.17 -4.12 -22.85
N TYR A 175 -22.36 -4.07 -21.79
CA TYR A 175 -21.88 -5.26 -21.09
C TYR A 175 -23.04 -6.16 -20.61
N ASN A 176 -24.04 -5.57 -19.98
CA ASN A 176 -25.23 -6.26 -19.48
C ASN A 176 -26.09 -6.88 -20.60
N SER A 177 -26.09 -6.28 -21.80
CA SER A 177 -26.83 -6.80 -22.95
C SER A 177 -26.18 -8.07 -23.52
N GLU A 178 -24.85 -8.11 -23.49
CA GLU A 178 -23.99 -9.21 -23.96
C GLU A 178 -23.86 -10.32 -22.90
N SER A 179 -24.06 -10.00 -21.62
CA SER A 179 -24.09 -10.98 -20.52
C SER A 179 -25.27 -11.96 -20.65
N THR A 180 -24.99 -13.25 -20.42
CA THR A 180 -25.96 -14.35 -20.59
C THR A 180 -26.81 -14.65 -19.36
N SER A 181 -26.39 -14.25 -18.15
CA SER A 181 -27.06 -14.64 -16.90
C SER A 181 -27.16 -13.54 -15.86
N LYS A 182 -26.03 -12.89 -15.56
CA LYS A 182 -25.93 -11.86 -14.50
C LYS A 182 -26.17 -10.47 -15.06
N GLN A 183 -26.75 -9.61 -14.23
CA GLN A 183 -26.88 -8.18 -14.48
C GLN A 183 -26.08 -7.43 -13.44
N TYR A 184 -25.57 -6.26 -13.79
CA TYR A 184 -24.75 -5.44 -12.92
C TYR A 184 -25.25 -4.01 -12.86
N SER A 185 -25.00 -3.36 -11.74
CA SER A 185 -25.33 -1.94 -11.51
C SER A 185 -24.07 -1.15 -11.19
N LEU A 186 -24.05 0.11 -11.63
CA LEU A 186 -22.98 1.06 -11.35
C LEU A 186 -22.93 1.37 -9.85
N VAL A 187 -21.73 1.33 -9.26
CA VAL A 187 -21.47 1.76 -7.88
C VAL A 187 -20.92 3.17 -7.89
N GLN A 188 -19.76 3.37 -8.52
CA GLN A 188 -19.10 4.66 -8.61
C GLN A 188 -18.16 4.72 -9.81
N VAL A 189 -18.03 5.89 -10.43
CA VAL A 189 -16.98 6.18 -11.39
C VAL A 189 -15.73 6.62 -10.63
N ILE A 190 -14.60 5.98 -10.90
CA ILE A 190 -13.34 6.19 -10.16
C ILE A 190 -12.25 6.86 -10.99
N GLN A 191 -12.32 6.78 -12.32
CA GLN A 191 -11.38 7.47 -13.20
C GLN A 191 -12.05 7.91 -14.49
N THR A 192 -11.67 9.10 -14.97
CA THR A 192 -12.24 9.73 -16.16
C THR A 192 -11.16 10.40 -16.99
N SER A 193 -11.29 10.28 -18.31
CA SER A 193 -10.51 11.08 -19.24
C SER A 193 -11.29 11.28 -20.55
N SER A 194 -10.90 12.29 -21.32
CA SER A 194 -11.44 12.50 -22.65
C SER A 194 -10.36 12.84 -23.66
N GLN A 195 -10.65 12.55 -24.92
CA GLN A 195 -9.79 12.87 -26.05
C GLN A 195 -10.66 13.21 -27.27
N TRP A 196 -10.13 14.00 -28.18
CA TRP A 196 -10.75 14.25 -29.48
C TRP A 196 -9.92 13.58 -30.58
N VAL A 197 -10.48 12.57 -31.25
CA VAL A 197 -9.79 11.87 -32.35
C VAL A 197 -10.60 11.99 -33.63
N VAL A 198 -11.63 11.14 -33.78
CA VAL A 198 -12.64 11.23 -34.86
C VAL A 198 -13.90 11.97 -34.40
N GLY A 199 -13.87 12.49 -33.18
CA GLY A 199 -14.96 13.08 -32.43
C GLY A 199 -14.71 12.93 -30.92
N PRO A 200 -15.61 13.46 -30.06
CA PRO A 200 -15.40 13.43 -28.63
C PRO A 200 -15.46 11.99 -28.10
N SER A 201 -14.39 11.58 -27.42
CA SER A 201 -14.23 10.26 -26.80
C SER A 201 -14.13 10.40 -25.30
N TYR A 202 -14.94 9.63 -24.57
CA TYR A 202 -14.98 9.57 -23.12
C TYR A 202 -14.51 8.20 -22.67
N PHE A 203 -13.54 8.17 -21.76
CA PHE A 203 -13.01 6.95 -21.16
C PHE A 203 -13.29 6.98 -19.66
N VAL A 204 -13.91 5.92 -19.16
CA VAL A 204 -14.39 5.83 -17.78
C VAL A 204 -13.95 4.51 -17.17
N GLU A 205 -13.50 4.55 -15.92
CA GLU A 205 -13.32 3.35 -15.08
C GLU A 205 -14.29 3.44 -13.91
N TYR A 206 -15.03 2.37 -13.67
CA TYR A 206 -16.10 2.38 -12.69
C TYR A 206 -16.31 1.03 -12.02
N LEU A 207 -16.66 1.07 -10.73
CA LEU A 207 -16.97 -0.12 -9.94
C LEU A 207 -18.41 -0.57 -10.20
N ILE A 208 -18.60 -1.88 -10.23
CA ILE A 208 -19.91 -2.52 -10.43
C ILE A 208 -20.25 -3.46 -9.28
N LYS A 209 -21.54 -3.67 -9.06
CA LYS A 209 -22.08 -4.70 -8.16
C LYS A 209 -23.05 -5.60 -8.90
N GLU A 210 -23.19 -6.85 -8.45
CA GLU A 210 -24.18 -7.77 -9.01
C GLU A 210 -25.59 -7.25 -8.66
N SER A 211 -26.45 -7.15 -9.67
CA SER A 211 -27.84 -6.80 -9.49
C SER A 211 -28.57 -8.03 -8.91
N PRO A 212 -29.51 -7.86 -7.96
CA PRO A 212 -30.29 -8.97 -7.42
C PRO A 212 -31.19 -9.66 -8.47
N CYS A 213 -31.24 -9.13 -9.69
CA CYS A 213 -32.16 -9.58 -10.72
C CYS A 213 -31.44 -10.18 -11.93
N THR A 214 -31.99 -11.30 -12.38
CA THR A 214 -31.64 -11.91 -13.65
C THR A 214 -32.30 -11.14 -14.79
N LYS A 215 -31.80 -11.31 -16.01
CA LYS A 215 -32.31 -10.67 -17.23
C LYS A 215 -33.83 -10.86 -17.41
N SER A 216 -34.38 -11.99 -16.95
CA SER A 216 -35.82 -12.32 -17.01
C SER A 216 -36.70 -11.64 -15.94
N GLN A 217 -36.11 -10.98 -14.95
CA GLN A 217 -36.82 -10.39 -13.79
C GLN A 217 -36.62 -8.87 -13.67
N ALA A 218 -36.04 -8.23 -14.70
CA ALA A 218 -35.68 -6.81 -14.68
C ALA A 218 -36.87 -5.86 -14.38
N SER A 219 -38.09 -6.22 -14.78
CA SER A 219 -39.29 -5.39 -14.61
C SER A 219 -39.93 -5.43 -13.21
N SER A 220 -39.50 -6.34 -12.32
CA SER A 220 -40.09 -6.54 -10.99
C SER A 220 -39.05 -6.53 -9.86
N CYS A 221 -37.89 -5.95 -10.12
CA CYS A 221 -36.73 -6.03 -9.25
C CYS A 221 -36.83 -5.09 -8.05
N ALA A 222 -36.71 -5.62 -6.83
CA ALA A 222 -36.55 -4.81 -5.62
C ALA A 222 -35.10 -4.27 -5.54
N LEU A 223 -34.96 -3.00 -5.12
CA LEU A 223 -33.67 -2.35 -4.91
C LEU A 223 -32.91 -3.06 -3.77
N GLN A 224 -31.67 -3.48 -4.04
CA GLN A 224 -30.76 -3.93 -2.98
C GLN A 224 -30.38 -2.76 -2.05
N PRO A 225 -29.99 -3.06 -0.79
CA PRO A 225 -29.41 -2.04 0.08
C PRO A 225 -28.14 -1.44 -0.53
N HIS A 226 -27.86 -0.20 -0.17
CA HIS A 226 -26.71 0.57 -0.66
C HIS A 226 -25.35 -0.07 -0.33
N ASP A 227 -25.29 -1.01 0.63
CA ASP A 227 -24.06 -1.50 1.27
C ASP A 227 -23.46 -2.78 0.66
N SER A 228 -23.80 -3.15 -0.58
CA SER A 228 -23.19 -4.33 -1.23
C SER A 228 -21.79 -3.99 -1.74
N GLU A 229 -20.79 -4.81 -1.38
CA GLU A 229 -19.41 -4.63 -1.84
C GLU A 229 -19.31 -4.70 -3.38
N PRO A 230 -18.46 -3.86 -3.99
CA PRO A 230 -18.15 -3.96 -5.41
C PRO A 230 -17.67 -5.37 -5.78
N VAL A 231 -18.17 -5.91 -6.89
CA VAL A 231 -17.82 -7.25 -7.39
C VAL A 231 -16.84 -7.19 -8.56
N GLY A 232 -16.62 -6.02 -9.13
CA GLY A 232 -15.68 -5.83 -10.24
C GLY A 232 -15.44 -4.36 -10.61
N LEU A 233 -14.50 -4.18 -11.52
CA LEU A 233 -14.13 -2.92 -12.15
C LEU A 233 -14.35 -3.04 -13.66
N CYS A 234 -15.02 -2.06 -14.26
CA CYS A 234 -15.16 -1.94 -15.70
C CYS A 234 -14.39 -0.75 -16.24
N LYS A 235 -13.78 -0.94 -17.41
CA LYS A 235 -13.18 0.10 -18.27
C LYS A 235 -14.09 0.26 -19.48
N GLY A 236 -14.75 1.41 -19.58
CA GLY A 236 -15.66 1.76 -20.66
C GLY A 236 -15.11 2.89 -21.53
N SER A 237 -15.46 2.87 -22.81
CA SER A 237 -15.22 4.00 -23.72
C SER A 237 -16.45 4.29 -24.58
N VAL A 238 -16.72 5.58 -24.79
CA VAL A 238 -17.77 6.04 -25.72
C VAL A 238 -17.17 7.10 -26.62
N THR A 239 -17.12 6.81 -27.92
CA THR A 239 -16.64 7.74 -28.95
C THR A 239 -17.79 8.10 -29.88
N GLN A 240 -18.09 9.40 -29.96
CA GLN A 240 -19.07 9.92 -30.89
C GLN A 240 -18.39 10.17 -32.25
N GLY A 241 -18.56 9.26 -33.20
CA GLY A 241 -18.14 9.48 -34.59
C GLY A 241 -19.17 10.32 -35.36
N GLU A 242 -18.79 10.75 -36.57
CA GLU A 242 -19.68 11.52 -37.45
C GLU A 242 -20.90 10.74 -37.94
N ILE A 243 -20.76 9.41 -38.11
CA ILE A 243 -21.80 8.53 -38.67
C ILE A 243 -22.33 7.57 -37.60
N GLU A 244 -21.43 7.01 -36.77
CA GLU A 244 -21.78 5.99 -35.78
C GLU A 244 -21.14 6.29 -34.41
N LYS A 245 -21.81 5.79 -33.37
CA LYS A 245 -21.33 5.85 -31.98
C LYS A 245 -20.64 4.54 -31.63
N PHE A 246 -19.39 4.63 -31.17
CA PHE A 246 -18.60 3.47 -30.78
C PHE A 246 -18.58 3.33 -29.26
N VAL A 247 -19.12 2.23 -28.75
CA VAL A 247 -19.11 1.90 -27.32
C VAL A 247 -18.25 0.66 -27.10
N SER A 248 -17.29 0.72 -26.20
CA SER A 248 -16.47 -0.41 -25.76
C SER A 248 -16.55 -0.58 -24.24
N VAL A 249 -16.44 -1.82 -23.77
CA VAL A 249 -16.46 -2.13 -22.34
C VAL A 249 -15.68 -3.40 -22.08
N THR A 250 -14.89 -3.41 -21.02
CA THR A 250 -14.22 -4.61 -20.48
C THR A 250 -14.38 -4.57 -18.96
N CYS A 251 -14.76 -5.68 -18.34
CA CYS A 251 -14.96 -5.76 -16.90
C CYS A 251 -14.12 -6.88 -16.29
N ASP A 252 -13.37 -6.55 -15.24
CA ASP A 252 -12.59 -7.47 -14.42
C ASP A 252 -13.30 -7.68 -13.09
N PHE A 253 -13.60 -8.93 -12.74
CA PHE A 253 -14.25 -9.28 -11.48
C PHE A 253 -13.22 -9.51 -10.38
N PHE A 254 -13.55 -9.09 -9.17
CA PHE A 254 -12.73 -9.34 -7.99
C PHE A 254 -12.93 -10.78 -7.54
N GLU A 255 -11.85 -11.46 -7.15
CA GLU A 255 -11.94 -12.81 -6.64
C GLU A 255 -12.71 -12.81 -5.30
N PRO A 256 -13.60 -13.80 -5.05
CA PRO A 256 -14.27 -13.92 -3.77
C PRO A 256 -13.21 -14.09 -2.68
N GLN A 257 -13.34 -13.33 -1.58
CA GLN A 257 -12.49 -13.52 -0.42
C GLN A 257 -12.84 -14.86 0.23
N VAL A 258 -12.18 -15.93 -0.20
CA VAL A 258 -12.13 -17.18 0.56
C VAL A 258 -11.18 -16.92 1.73
N PRO A 259 -11.62 -17.05 3.00
CA PRO A 259 -10.69 -17.13 4.11
C PRO A 259 -9.72 -18.27 3.79
N ALA A 260 -8.42 -17.95 3.65
CA ALA A 260 -7.42 -18.89 3.18
C ALA A 260 -7.57 -20.27 3.87
N PRO A 261 -7.84 -21.35 3.12
CA PRO A 261 -7.55 -22.68 3.60
C PRO A 261 -6.03 -22.77 3.77
N GLY A 262 -5.57 -23.24 4.93
CA GLY A 262 -4.15 -23.52 5.13
C GLY A 262 -3.65 -24.42 3.99
N GLY A 263 -2.50 -24.06 3.42
CA GLY A 263 -1.92 -24.79 2.31
C GLY A 263 -1.64 -26.24 2.69
N GLU A 264 -2.07 -27.16 1.84
CA GLU A 264 -1.56 -28.54 1.81
C GLU A 264 -0.79 -28.72 0.50
N ASP A 265 0.49 -29.06 0.64
CA ASP A 265 1.35 -29.54 -0.45
C ASP A 265 0.90 -30.94 -0.94
N PRO A 266 1.24 -31.33 -2.19
CA PRO A 266 0.64 -32.46 -2.86
C PRO A 266 1.34 -33.78 -2.46
N ALA A 267 0.56 -34.78 -2.06
CA ALA A 267 1.04 -36.15 -1.95
C ALA A 267 0.08 -37.14 -2.63
N VAL A 268 0.59 -37.69 -3.74
CA VAL A 268 0.19 -38.88 -4.47
C VAL A 268 -0.31 -40.02 -3.56
N ASN A 269 -1.45 -40.63 -3.90
CA ASN A 269 -1.58 -42.09 -4.02
C ASN A 269 -2.87 -42.56 -4.71
N GLN A 270 -2.74 -43.72 -5.35
CA GLN A 270 -3.62 -44.37 -6.33
C GLN A 270 -4.94 -44.91 -5.73
N GLY A 271 -5.99 -45.03 -6.57
CA GLY A 271 -7.29 -45.64 -6.22
C GLY A 271 -7.24 -47.19 -6.04
N PRO A 272 -8.39 -47.89 -5.84
CA PRO A 272 -9.58 -47.79 -6.71
C PRO A 272 -10.99 -47.90 -6.06
N ALA A 273 -11.97 -47.41 -6.84
CA ALA A 273 -13.42 -47.69 -6.96
C ALA A 273 -14.22 -48.49 -5.90
N HIS A 274 -15.31 -47.91 -5.36
CA HIS A 274 -16.73 -48.32 -5.61
C HIS A 274 -17.75 -47.38 -4.91
N LEU A 275 -18.85 -47.04 -5.59
CA LEU A 275 -20.08 -46.33 -5.12
C LEU A 275 -21.12 -47.33 -4.53
N PRO A 276 -22.31 -46.92 -4.00
CA PRO A 276 -22.70 -45.79 -3.12
C PRO A 276 -23.68 -46.21 -1.97
N GLY A 277 -23.99 -45.32 -1.00
CA GLY A 277 -25.28 -45.35 -0.28
C GLY A 277 -25.32 -45.03 1.24
N LEU A 278 -26.15 -44.03 1.57
CA LEU A 278 -27.00 -43.84 2.76
C LEU A 278 -26.41 -43.55 4.17
N GLU A 279 -26.72 -42.33 4.63
CA GLU A 279 -27.11 -41.87 5.99
C GLU A 279 -26.64 -42.65 7.24
N GLU A 280 -25.87 -42.01 8.14
CA GLU A 280 -26.36 -41.37 9.39
C GLU A 280 -25.21 -40.95 10.33
N SER A 281 -25.36 -39.74 10.87
CA SER A 281 -24.87 -39.20 12.15
C SER A 281 -23.77 -39.93 12.93
N GLN A 282 -22.57 -39.32 13.01
CA GLN A 282 -21.73 -39.38 14.21
C GLN A 282 -21.08 -38.02 14.50
N GLN A 283 -21.53 -37.40 15.59
CA GLN A 283 -20.90 -36.26 16.24
C GLN A 283 -19.46 -36.60 16.64
N LYS A 284 -18.48 -36.07 15.91
CA LYS A 284 -17.08 -36.06 16.34
C LYS A 284 -16.77 -34.68 16.91
N ILE A 285 -16.58 -34.64 18.23
CA ILE A 285 -16.07 -33.47 18.96
C ILE A 285 -14.65 -33.20 18.42
N VAL A 286 -14.52 -32.15 17.61
CA VAL A 286 -13.22 -31.63 17.17
C VAL A 286 -12.83 -30.53 18.14
N ASN A 287 -11.80 -30.80 18.94
CA ASN A 287 -11.13 -29.76 19.74
C ASN A 287 -10.71 -28.61 18.83
N PRO A 288 -10.95 -27.35 19.19
CA PRO A 288 -10.51 -26.22 18.39
C PRO A 288 -8.99 -26.14 18.41
N THR A 289 -8.37 -26.37 17.25
CA THR A 289 -6.99 -26.00 16.96
C THR A 289 -6.81 -24.51 17.28
N PRO A 290 -5.72 -24.08 17.93
CA PRO A 290 -5.54 -22.67 18.29
C PRO A 290 -5.52 -21.83 17.02
N LYS A 291 -6.51 -20.94 16.88
CA LYS A 291 -6.50 -19.90 15.85
C LYS A 291 -5.22 -19.07 16.04
N LEU A 292 -4.40 -18.98 15.01
CA LEU A 292 -3.33 -17.97 14.95
C LEU A 292 -3.97 -16.60 15.23
N PRO A 293 -3.43 -15.78 16.14
CA PRO A 293 -4.02 -14.49 16.44
C PRO A 293 -4.11 -13.64 15.17
N PRO A 294 -5.18 -12.84 15.01
CA PRO A 294 -5.33 -11.96 13.86
C PRO A 294 -4.11 -11.03 13.79
N LYS A 295 -3.46 -10.97 12.62
CA LYS A 295 -2.42 -9.97 12.34
C LYS A 295 -3.00 -8.59 12.68
N ALA A 296 -2.30 -7.82 13.49
CA ALA A 296 -2.70 -6.44 13.78
C ALA A 296 -2.76 -5.66 12.45
N VAL A 297 -3.84 -4.91 12.27
CA VAL A 297 -4.03 -4.06 11.08
C VAL A 297 -2.99 -2.92 11.14
N PRO A 298 -2.20 -2.69 10.08
CA PRO A 298 -1.28 -1.57 10.00
C PRO A 298 -1.98 -0.23 10.24
N LYS A 299 -1.30 0.72 10.90
CA LYS A 299 -1.80 2.10 10.97
C LYS A 299 -1.31 2.86 9.74
N GLY A 300 -2.16 3.04 8.73
CA GLY A 300 -1.76 3.86 7.60
C GLY A 300 -2.88 4.40 6.73
N SER A 301 -2.49 5.28 5.81
CA SER A 301 -3.37 5.99 4.89
C SER A 301 -2.65 6.33 3.59
N VAL A 302 -3.43 6.48 2.52
CA VAL A 302 -2.97 7.07 1.26
C VAL A 302 -3.81 8.31 0.98
N GLN A 303 -3.15 9.46 0.83
CA GLN A 303 -3.80 10.72 0.51
C GLN A 303 -3.46 11.16 -0.91
N TYR A 304 -4.47 11.66 -1.63
CA TYR A 304 -4.32 12.22 -2.97
C TYR A 304 -4.40 13.74 -2.86
N LEU A 305 -3.34 14.41 -3.27
CA LEU A 305 -3.31 15.86 -3.37
C LEU A 305 -3.59 16.28 -4.82
N PRO A 306 -4.10 17.51 -5.03
CA PRO A 306 -4.24 18.07 -6.36
C PRO A 306 -2.92 18.09 -7.14
N LYS A 307 -3.02 18.35 -8.45
CA LYS A 307 -1.86 18.58 -9.32
C LYS A 307 -0.98 19.69 -8.73
N LEU A 308 0.33 19.57 -8.90
CA LEU A 308 1.25 20.69 -8.61
C LEU A 308 1.03 21.73 -9.71
N ASP A 309 0.35 22.82 -9.37
CA ASP A 309 0.23 24.00 -10.22
C ASP A 309 1.50 24.84 -10.04
N ASP A 310 2.31 24.97 -11.09
CA ASP A 310 3.53 25.79 -11.06
C ASP A 310 3.24 27.30 -10.87
N GLU A 311 1.95 27.73 -10.87
CA GLU A 311 1.54 29.15 -10.86
C GLU A 311 0.91 29.68 -9.56
N LYS A 312 0.54 28.84 -8.58
CA LYS A 312 0.06 29.33 -7.27
C LYS A 312 1.19 29.39 -6.26
N LYS A 313 1.98 30.45 -6.31
CA LYS A 313 2.53 31.01 -5.07
C LYS A 313 1.32 31.52 -4.26
N PRO A 314 1.07 31.04 -3.04
CA PRO A 314 -0.02 31.60 -2.25
C PRO A 314 0.28 33.07 -2.00
N GLU A 315 -0.69 33.96 -2.25
CA GLU A 315 -0.57 35.39 -1.93
C GLU A 315 -0.43 35.66 -0.42
N ASP A 316 -0.61 34.62 0.42
CA ASP A 316 -0.46 34.66 1.89
C ASP A 316 0.48 33.57 2.46
N ALA A 317 1.41 33.02 1.67
CA ALA A 317 2.46 32.18 2.25
C ALA A 317 3.55 33.06 2.84
N GLU A 318 3.73 32.99 4.17
CA GLU A 318 4.92 33.51 4.84
C GLU A 318 6.16 33.18 4.00
N GLU A 319 6.80 34.24 3.53
CA GLU A 319 7.97 34.27 2.68
C GLU A 319 9.15 33.67 3.45
N ASN A 320 9.23 32.32 3.56
CA ASN A 320 10.43 31.50 3.82
C ASN A 320 10.20 29.99 4.08
N SER A 321 9.02 29.43 3.80
CA SER A 321 8.83 27.96 3.90
C SER A 321 8.70 27.34 2.49
N PRO A 322 9.65 26.50 2.02
CA PRO A 322 9.40 25.71 0.82
C PRO A 322 8.25 24.74 1.11
N VAL A 323 7.14 24.87 0.38
CA VAL A 323 6.04 23.91 0.46
C VAL A 323 6.57 22.58 -0.09
N GLU A 324 6.70 21.58 0.78
CA GLU A 324 7.12 20.23 0.41
C GLU A 324 6.16 19.68 -0.65
N ALA A 325 6.68 19.18 -1.78
CA ALA A 325 5.86 18.72 -2.91
C ALA A 325 4.95 17.55 -2.52
N PHE A 326 5.48 16.63 -1.70
CA PHE A 326 4.81 15.44 -1.19
C PHE A 326 4.96 15.40 0.33
N PRO A 327 4.18 16.17 1.10
CA PRO A 327 4.29 16.18 2.55
C PRO A 327 3.85 14.82 3.10
N VAL A 328 4.79 14.01 3.56
CA VAL A 328 4.51 12.71 4.20
C VAL A 328 4.96 12.76 5.65
N LYS A 329 3.97 12.73 6.56
CA LYS A 329 4.21 12.64 8.01
C LYS A 329 3.91 11.23 8.50
N LEU A 330 4.89 10.60 9.15
CA LEU A 330 4.75 9.27 9.73
C LEU A 330 5.54 9.13 11.03
N ASP A 331 5.02 9.68 12.11
CA ASP A 331 5.62 9.52 13.44
C ASP A 331 4.71 8.64 14.30
N LEU A 332 5.21 7.47 14.70
CA LEU A 332 4.54 6.65 15.72
C LEU A 332 4.77 7.20 17.13
N THR A 333 5.84 7.97 17.32
CA THR A 333 6.19 8.64 18.56
C THR A 333 6.86 9.98 18.27
N THR A 334 6.65 10.95 19.15
CA THR A 334 7.38 12.23 19.14
C THR A 334 8.54 12.24 20.15
N ASN A 335 8.69 11.16 20.92
CA ASN A 335 9.73 11.03 21.92
C ASN A 335 11.09 10.76 21.23
N PRO A 336 12.10 11.66 21.32
CA PRO A 336 13.38 11.47 20.66
C PRO A 336 14.19 10.30 21.23
N GLN A 337 13.89 9.83 22.44
CA GLN A 337 14.46 8.62 23.02
C GLN A 337 13.73 7.33 22.59
N GLY A 338 12.61 7.45 21.89
CA GLY A 338 11.78 6.35 21.42
C GLY A 338 10.79 5.82 22.45
N GLU A 339 9.85 5.02 21.96
CA GLU A 339 8.80 4.37 22.74
C GLU A 339 8.71 2.88 22.40
N SER A 340 8.20 2.09 23.35
CA SER A 340 8.03 0.65 23.17
C SER A 340 6.74 0.32 22.41
N LEU A 341 6.86 -0.39 21.30
CA LEU A 341 5.75 -0.97 20.55
C LEU A 341 5.64 -2.46 20.87
N ASP A 342 4.50 -2.88 21.44
CA ASP A 342 4.22 -4.30 21.68
C ASP A 342 4.00 -5.06 20.37
N VAL A 343 4.78 -6.11 20.18
CA VAL A 343 4.75 -7.00 19.02
C VAL A 343 4.65 -8.47 19.42
N SER A 344 4.27 -8.74 20.68
CA SER A 344 4.16 -10.09 21.23
C SER A 344 3.23 -11.00 20.39
N PHE A 345 2.20 -10.42 19.76
CA PHE A 345 1.26 -11.13 18.88
C PHE A 345 1.89 -11.73 17.61
N LEU A 346 3.13 -11.35 17.26
CA LEU A 346 3.85 -11.90 16.11
C LEU A 346 4.63 -13.19 16.45
N PHE A 347 4.75 -13.54 17.73
CA PHE A 347 5.58 -14.65 18.19
C PHE A 347 4.73 -15.77 18.80
N LEU A 348 5.21 -17.01 18.67
CA LEU A 348 4.57 -18.16 19.30
C LEU A 348 4.95 -18.24 20.79
N GLY A 349 3.94 -18.38 21.64
CA GLY A 349 4.10 -18.53 23.09
C GLY A 349 3.94 -17.22 23.88
N PRO A 350 3.86 -17.29 25.22
CA PRO A 350 3.64 -16.13 26.10
C PRO A 350 4.94 -15.34 26.31
N VAL A 351 5.53 -14.83 25.24
CA VAL A 351 6.77 -14.05 25.31
C VAL A 351 6.46 -12.58 25.04
N GLU A 352 6.69 -11.73 26.05
CA GLU A 352 6.61 -10.28 25.85
C GLU A 352 7.74 -9.83 24.92
N LYS A 353 7.37 -9.29 23.76
CA LYS A 353 8.29 -8.71 22.78
C LYS A 353 7.89 -7.28 22.49
N LYS A 354 8.80 -6.34 22.73
CA LYS A 354 8.59 -4.90 22.54
C LYS A 354 9.71 -4.33 21.70
N LEU A 355 9.38 -3.67 20.59
CA LEU A 355 10.35 -2.96 19.77
C LEU A 355 10.50 -1.53 20.25
N VAL A 356 11.70 -0.97 20.18
CA VAL A 356 11.91 0.46 20.38
C VAL A 356 11.67 1.17 19.04
N VAL A 357 10.65 2.02 18.99
CA VAL A 357 10.32 2.84 17.82
C VAL A 357 10.75 4.28 18.10
N LEU A 358 11.38 4.91 17.11
CA LEU A 358 11.87 6.28 17.16
C LEU A 358 10.99 7.16 16.24
N PRO A 359 11.03 8.49 16.39
CA PRO A 359 10.45 9.42 15.42
C PRO A 359 11.06 9.18 14.04
N PHE A 360 10.32 9.49 12.97
CA PHE A 360 10.81 9.23 11.62
C PHE A 360 12.07 10.07 11.36
N PRO A 361 13.18 9.46 10.92
CA PRO A 361 14.42 10.18 10.67
C PRO A 361 14.26 11.28 9.62
N LYS A 362 14.87 12.45 9.87
CA LYS A 362 14.87 13.56 8.91
C LYS A 362 15.82 13.27 7.75
N GLU A 363 15.49 13.81 6.57
CA GLU A 363 16.24 13.61 5.31
C GLU A 363 17.65 14.22 5.31
N THR A 364 18.00 15.07 6.27
CA THR A 364 19.31 15.76 6.31
C THR A 364 20.51 14.86 6.54
N GLN A 365 20.31 13.55 6.73
CA GLN A 365 21.38 12.59 7.00
C GLN A 365 21.45 11.45 5.96
N CYS A 366 20.86 11.58 4.77
CA CYS A 366 20.77 10.50 3.76
C CYS A 366 22.13 9.86 3.45
N SER A 367 22.12 8.55 3.17
CA SER A 367 23.30 7.87 2.65
C SER A 367 23.72 8.49 1.31
N ALA A 368 25.02 8.52 1.01
CA ALA A 368 25.51 8.93 -0.32
C ALA A 368 25.05 7.97 -1.45
N GLU A 369 24.60 6.77 -1.07
CA GLU A 369 24.04 5.75 -1.97
C GLU A 369 22.51 5.85 -2.12
N CYS A 370 21.92 6.97 -1.70
CA CYS A 370 20.51 7.29 -1.80
C CYS A 370 20.30 8.66 -2.48
N PRO A 371 19.26 8.85 -3.31
CA PRO A 371 18.23 7.87 -3.66
C PRO A 371 18.77 6.76 -4.58
N GLY A 372 18.11 5.60 -4.53
CA GLY A 372 18.43 4.47 -5.41
C GLY A 372 18.04 4.73 -6.87
N PRO A 373 18.42 3.84 -7.80
CA PRO A 373 18.05 3.96 -9.20
C PRO A 373 16.53 3.88 -9.39
N ALA A 374 15.97 4.76 -10.22
CA ALA A 374 14.57 4.74 -10.60
C ALA A 374 14.30 3.70 -11.69
N GLN A 375 13.21 2.96 -11.56
CA GLN A 375 12.69 2.10 -12.63
C GLN A 375 12.10 2.93 -13.79
N GLN A 376 11.46 4.05 -13.46
CA GLN A 376 10.97 5.07 -14.36
C GLN A 376 11.62 6.40 -13.97
N ASP A 377 12.56 6.86 -14.79
CA ASP A 377 13.40 8.03 -14.53
C ASP A 377 12.86 9.32 -15.16
N ASN A 378 11.64 9.29 -15.71
CA ASN A 378 11.02 10.47 -16.28
C ASN A 378 10.79 11.54 -15.20
N PRO A 379 11.36 12.75 -15.35
CA PRO A 379 11.31 13.79 -14.33
C PRO A 379 9.90 14.31 -14.02
N LEU A 380 8.91 14.05 -14.90
CA LEU A 380 7.52 14.45 -14.67
C LEU A 380 6.80 13.59 -13.62
N ILE A 381 7.35 12.43 -13.27
CA ILE A 381 6.75 11.43 -12.36
C ILE A 381 7.73 10.98 -11.28
N LEU A 382 8.77 11.78 -11.03
CA LEU A 382 9.70 11.59 -9.93
C LEU A 382 9.43 12.64 -8.83
N PRO A 383 9.24 12.20 -7.57
CA PRO A 383 9.38 13.11 -6.44
C PRO A 383 10.77 13.77 -6.43
N PRO A 384 10.84 15.07 -6.06
CA PRO A 384 12.07 15.86 -6.12
C PRO A 384 13.17 15.34 -5.18
#